data_AF-A0A3M0XK72-F1
#
_entry.id   AF-A0A3M0XK72-F1
#
_cell.length_a   1.000
_cell.length_b   1.000
_cell.length_c   1.000
_cell.angle_alpha   90.00
_cell.angle_beta   90.00
_cell.angle_gamma   90.00
#
_symmetry.space_group_name_H-M   'P 1'
#
loop_
_entity.id
_entity.type
_entity.pdbx_description
1 polymer ?
#
loop_
_entity_poly.entity_id
_entity_poly.type
_entity_poly.pdbx_seq_one_letter_code
_entity_poly.pdbx_strand_id
1 'polypeptide(L)'
;MRGSVSLADLYRRHHEAVQFLHIYIREAHPSDGWWLGRGVSRFLVQRYAPKAALDVEDPKTLEARRAVAARCAQVLEHGIPIYVDDMDDRVCIAYNAKPTRLFLVGVDGKLVYRGGPGPYGFSPRALGEAIQQYLASRSQG
;
A
#
# COMPACT_ATOMS: atom_id res chain seq x y z
N MET A 1 -19.52 -9.97 -16.87
CA MET A 1 -18.93 -9.36 -15.66
C MET A 1 -17.42 -9.47 -15.79
N ARG A 2 -16.67 -8.37 -15.97
CA ARG A 2 -15.19 -8.44 -16.00
C ARG A 2 -14.70 -8.56 -14.56
N GLY A 3 -13.93 -9.61 -14.26
CA GLY A 3 -13.39 -9.86 -12.92
C GLY A 3 -12.66 -8.65 -12.32
N SER A 4 -12.61 -8.59 -10.99
CA SER A 4 -11.73 -7.66 -10.27
C SER A 4 -10.28 -7.96 -10.67
N VAL A 5 -9.49 -6.91 -10.88
CA VAL A 5 -8.04 -7.02 -11.11
C VAL A 5 -7.37 -6.86 -9.75
N SER A 6 -6.56 -7.83 -9.34
CA SER A 6 -5.77 -7.79 -8.10
C SER A 6 -4.31 -7.38 -8.37
N LEU A 7 -3.56 -7.05 -7.31
CA LEU A 7 -2.11 -6.84 -7.44
C LEU A 7 -1.38 -8.12 -7.87
N ALA A 8 -1.83 -9.29 -7.41
CA ALA A 8 -1.28 -10.57 -7.83
C ALA A 8 -1.48 -10.79 -9.34
N ASP A 9 -2.63 -10.39 -9.90
CA ASP A 9 -2.86 -10.45 -11.35
C ASP A 9 -1.90 -9.55 -12.13
N LEU A 10 -1.66 -8.33 -11.64
CA LEU A 10 -0.70 -7.42 -12.26
C LEU A 10 0.72 -7.97 -12.22
N TYR A 11 1.14 -8.48 -11.06
CA TYR A 11 2.46 -9.08 -10.88
C TYR A 11 2.65 -10.24 -11.86
N ARG A 12 1.74 -11.22 -11.86
CA ARG A 12 1.82 -12.38 -12.78
C ARG A 12 1.92 -11.96 -14.25
N ARG A 13 1.21 -10.90 -14.66
CA ARG A 13 1.19 -10.45 -16.07
C ARG A 13 2.38 -9.59 -16.48
N HIS A 14 2.98 -8.84 -15.57
CA HIS A 14 3.89 -7.76 -15.93
C HIS A 14 5.25 -7.80 -15.22
N HIS A 15 5.50 -8.72 -14.29
CA HIS A 15 6.76 -8.75 -13.50
C HIS A 15 8.05 -8.89 -14.33
N GLU A 16 7.97 -9.46 -15.54
CA GLU A 16 9.12 -9.55 -16.44
C GLU A 16 9.51 -8.21 -17.08
N ALA A 17 8.53 -7.31 -17.27
CA ALA A 17 8.72 -6.02 -17.92
C ALA A 17 8.71 -4.82 -16.95
N VAL A 18 8.14 -5.00 -15.75
CA VAL A 18 7.97 -3.96 -14.73
C VAL A 18 8.38 -4.52 -13.37
N GLN A 19 9.17 -3.75 -12.63
CA GLN A 19 9.50 -4.08 -11.25
C GLN A 19 8.35 -3.72 -10.32
N PHE A 20 7.99 -4.66 -9.44
CA PHE A 20 6.97 -4.44 -8.42
C PHE A 20 7.63 -4.37 -7.05
N LEU A 21 7.31 -3.32 -6.30
CA LEU A 21 7.77 -3.09 -4.94
C LEU A 21 6.54 -2.78 -4.08
N HIS A 22 6.35 -3.55 -3.01
CA HIS A 22 5.39 -3.20 -1.97
C HIS A 22 6.16 -2.63 -0.79
N ILE A 23 5.94 -1.36 -0.47
CA ILE A 23 6.59 -0.69 0.65
C ILE A 23 5.60 -0.58 1.80
N TYR A 24 5.86 -1.30 2.88
CA TYR A 24 5.11 -1.22 4.12
C TYR A 24 5.40 0.10 4.82
N ILE A 25 4.39 0.94 4.97
CA ILE A 25 4.46 2.23 5.66
C ILE A 25 3.81 2.15 7.04
N ARG A 26 4.10 3.12 7.90
CA ARG A 26 3.50 3.24 9.23
C ARG A 26 1.97 3.24 9.17
N GLU A 27 1.35 2.48 10.08
CA GLU A 27 -0.10 2.34 10.20
C GLU A 27 -0.83 3.68 10.08
N ALA A 28 -1.88 3.69 9.26
CA ALA A 28 -2.79 4.84 9.20
C ALA A 28 -3.61 4.95 10.49
N HIS A 29 -3.92 3.80 11.10
CA HIS A 29 -4.85 3.67 12.22
C HIS A 29 -4.33 2.68 13.27
N PRO A 30 -3.23 2.97 13.97
CA PRO A 30 -2.72 2.08 15.01
C PRO A 30 -3.64 2.06 16.23
N SER A 31 -3.77 0.93 16.91
CA SER A 31 -4.70 0.71 18.03
C SER A 31 -4.36 1.49 19.31
N ASP A 32 -3.13 2.01 19.42
CA ASP A 32 -2.66 2.92 20.47
C ASP A 32 -2.68 4.40 20.01
N GLY A 33 -3.19 4.67 18.80
CA GLY A 33 -3.16 5.98 18.17
C GLY A 33 -4.16 7.00 18.73
N TRP A 34 -3.81 8.29 18.64
CA TRP A 34 -4.64 9.39 19.11
C TRP A 34 -5.99 9.52 18.37
N TRP A 35 -6.07 9.02 17.13
CA TRP A 35 -7.24 9.06 16.25
C TRP A 35 -8.45 8.29 16.81
N LEU A 36 -8.24 7.39 17.78
CA LEU A 36 -9.32 6.69 18.49
C LEU A 36 -10.12 7.61 19.43
N GLY A 37 -9.64 8.81 19.71
CA GLY A 37 -10.26 9.73 20.67
C GLY A 37 -10.19 9.21 22.13
N ARG A 38 -10.98 9.83 23.02
CA ARG A 38 -11.13 9.45 24.44
C ARG A 38 -12.61 9.27 24.81
N GLY A 39 -12.88 8.58 25.91
CA GLY A 39 -14.25 8.41 26.45
C GLY A 39 -15.18 7.67 25.48
N VAL A 40 -16.33 8.27 25.18
CA VAL A 40 -17.39 7.69 24.33
C VAL A 40 -16.89 7.37 22.92
N SER A 41 -16.04 8.21 22.32
CA SER A 41 -15.50 7.97 20.98
C SER A 41 -14.65 6.70 20.91
N ARG A 42 -13.79 6.46 21.90
CA ARG A 42 -13.01 5.22 22.00
C ARG A 42 -13.91 4.01 22.19
N PHE A 43 -14.93 4.12 23.06
CA PHE A 43 -15.90 3.03 23.28
C PHE A 43 -16.64 2.66 21.99
N LEU A 44 -17.10 3.64 21.22
CA LEU A 44 -17.79 3.39 19.94
C LEU A 44 -16.86 2.77 18.90
N VAL A 45 -15.63 3.26 18.75
CA VAL A 45 -14.68 2.67 17.79
C VAL A 45 -14.34 1.23 18.19
N GLN A 46 -14.10 0.94 19.46
CA GLN A 46 -13.80 -0.40 19.92
C GLN A 46 -14.99 -1.37 19.81
N ARG A 47 -16.22 -0.84 19.85
CA ARG A 47 -17.47 -1.61 19.73
C ARG A 47 -17.85 -1.93 18.29
N TYR A 48 -17.52 -1.04 17.34
CA TYR A 48 -18.05 -1.10 15.97
C TYR A 48 -16.99 -1.17 14.86
N ALA A 49 -15.72 -0.85 15.13
CA ALA A 49 -14.66 -1.03 14.14
C ALA A 49 -14.37 -2.54 13.95
N PRO A 50 -14.09 -2.97 12.72
CA PRO A 50 -13.65 -4.34 12.48
C PRO A 50 -12.36 -4.62 13.28
N LYS A 51 -12.25 -5.80 13.90
CA LYS A 51 -11.10 -6.16 14.75
C LYS A 51 -9.75 -5.94 14.07
N ALA A 52 -9.67 -6.18 12.76
CA ALA A 52 -8.48 -5.94 11.95
C ALA A 52 -8.00 -4.47 11.96
N ALA A 53 -8.90 -3.50 12.18
CA ALA A 53 -8.56 -2.08 12.29
C ALA A 53 -8.00 -1.69 13.67
N LEU A 54 -7.97 -2.60 14.64
CA LEU A 54 -7.50 -2.37 16.02
C LEU A 54 -6.44 -3.39 16.46
N ASP A 55 -5.90 -4.17 15.53
CA ASP A 55 -5.07 -5.34 15.87
C ASP A 55 -3.56 -5.07 15.81
N VAL A 56 -3.17 -3.82 15.54
CA VAL A 56 -1.78 -3.42 15.35
C VAL A 56 -1.51 -2.14 16.12
N GLU A 57 -0.62 -2.23 17.10
CA GLU A 57 -0.03 -1.07 17.76
C GLU A 57 0.98 -0.38 16.84
N ASP A 58 1.15 0.92 17.00
CA ASP A 58 2.13 1.70 16.24
C ASP A 58 3.56 1.24 16.58
N PRO A 59 4.30 0.63 15.63
CA PRO A 59 5.62 0.09 15.92
C PRO A 59 6.59 1.19 16.35
N LYS A 60 7.34 0.97 17.44
CA LYS A 60 8.33 1.94 17.96
C LYS A 60 9.77 1.64 17.53
N THR A 61 10.00 0.47 16.94
CA THR A 61 11.30 0.05 16.41
C THR A 61 11.15 -0.52 15.00
N LEU A 62 12.25 -0.51 14.23
CA LEU A 62 12.25 -1.08 12.88
C LEU A 62 11.96 -2.58 12.90
N GLU A 63 12.44 -3.30 13.92
CA GLU A 63 12.17 -4.72 14.10
C GLU A 63 10.68 -5.00 14.33
N ALA A 64 10.03 -4.22 15.20
CA ALA A 64 8.59 -4.33 15.41
C ALA A 64 7.83 -4.02 14.11
N ARG A 65 8.23 -2.99 13.36
CA ARG A 65 7.61 -2.65 12.07
C ARG A 65 7.77 -3.78 11.05
N ARG A 66 8.94 -4.41 10.99
CA ARG A 66 9.20 -5.59 10.16
C ARG A 66 8.32 -6.77 10.55
N ALA A 67 8.11 -7.00 11.84
CA ALA A 67 7.24 -8.08 12.31
C ALA A 67 5.78 -7.90 11.84
N VAL A 68 5.25 -6.68 11.94
CA VAL A 68 3.91 -6.35 11.44
C VAL A 68 3.86 -6.48 9.91
N ALA A 69 4.86 -5.95 9.19
CA ALA A 69 4.94 -6.08 7.74
C ALA A 69 4.96 -7.54 7.27
N ALA A 70 5.69 -8.42 7.98
CA ALA A 70 5.72 -9.85 7.70
C ALA A 70 4.35 -10.52 7.91
N ARG A 71 3.62 -10.14 8.96
CA ARG A 71 2.23 -10.61 9.16
C ARG A 71 1.31 -10.13 8.04
N CYS A 72 1.44 -8.87 7.61
CA CYS A 72 0.68 -8.33 6.48
C CYS A 72 0.99 -9.10 5.18
N ALA A 73 2.27 -9.40 4.94
CA ALA A 73 2.72 -10.18 3.78
C ALA A 73 2.05 -11.56 3.70
N GLN A 74 1.96 -12.26 4.83
CA GLN A 74 1.30 -13.57 4.95
C GLN A 74 -0.20 -13.51 4.67
N VAL A 75 -0.86 -12.37 4.89
CA VAL A 75 -2.30 -12.22 4.60
C VAL A 75 -2.55 -11.85 3.14
N LEU A 76 -1.66 -11.05 2.54
CA LEU A 76 -1.86 -10.55 1.17
C LEU A 76 -1.43 -11.56 0.08
N GLU A 77 -0.40 -12.35 0.34
CA GLU A 77 0.09 -13.46 -0.52
C GLU A 77 0.23 -13.15 -2.02
N HIS A 78 0.47 -11.88 -2.39
CA HIS A 78 0.49 -11.47 -3.79
C HIS A 78 1.79 -11.81 -4.56
N GLY A 79 2.80 -12.38 -3.89
CA GLY A 79 4.10 -12.74 -4.49
C GLY A 79 5.08 -11.58 -4.74
N ILE A 80 4.63 -10.32 -4.66
CA ILE A 80 5.49 -9.13 -4.76
C ILE A 80 6.42 -9.02 -3.53
N PRO A 81 7.72 -8.73 -3.71
CA PRO A 81 8.63 -8.44 -2.60
C PRO A 81 8.16 -7.26 -1.74
N ILE A 82 8.18 -7.44 -0.42
CA ILE A 82 7.81 -6.43 0.56
C ILE A 82 9.06 -5.83 1.22
N TYR A 83 9.13 -4.52 1.18
CA TYR A 83 10.11 -3.69 1.86
C TYR A 83 9.42 -2.92 2.98
N VAL A 84 10.20 -2.39 3.93
CA VAL A 84 9.67 -1.66 5.08
C VAL A 84 10.27 -0.26 5.06
N ASP A 85 9.41 0.76 5.13
CA ASP A 85 9.85 2.15 5.25
C ASP A 85 10.58 2.36 6.58
N ASP A 86 11.62 3.20 6.55
CA ASP A 86 12.41 3.52 7.73
C ASP A 86 11.57 4.21 8.79
N MET A 87 12.02 4.16 10.05
CA MET A 87 11.27 4.70 11.19
C MET A 87 11.02 6.22 11.12
N ASP A 88 11.73 6.94 10.25
CA ASP A 88 11.51 8.36 9.96
C ASP A 88 10.39 8.63 8.93
N ASP A 89 9.73 7.58 8.44
CA ASP A 89 8.60 7.63 7.50
C ASP A 89 8.95 8.35 6.17
N ARG A 90 10.23 8.35 5.77
CA ARG A 90 10.73 9.11 4.62
C ARG A 90 10.01 8.78 3.31
N VAL A 91 9.74 7.51 3.00
CA VAL A 91 9.08 7.12 1.75
C VAL A 91 7.61 7.51 1.81
N CYS A 92 6.96 7.24 2.95
CA CYS A 92 5.59 7.62 3.20
C CYS A 92 5.35 9.12 2.99
N ILE A 93 6.25 9.96 3.51
CA ILE A 93 6.20 11.42 3.37
C ILE A 93 6.45 11.83 1.92
N ALA A 94 7.54 11.36 1.31
CA ALA A 94 7.93 11.74 -0.06
C ALA A 94 6.83 11.44 -1.09
N TYR A 95 6.14 10.32 -0.92
CA TYR A 95 5.06 9.90 -1.83
C TYR A 95 3.66 10.36 -1.38
N ASN A 96 3.53 10.92 -0.17
CA ASN A 96 2.23 11.15 0.49
C ASN A 96 1.34 9.89 0.36
N ALA A 97 1.87 8.78 0.88
CA ALA A 97 1.37 7.44 0.61
C ALA A 97 0.22 6.99 1.53
N LYS A 98 -0.03 7.70 2.64
CA LYS A 98 -1.14 7.38 3.55
C LYS A 98 -2.51 7.54 2.85
N PRO A 99 -3.50 6.70 3.20
CA PRO A 99 -3.37 5.51 4.06
C PRO A 99 -2.76 4.31 3.32
N THR A 100 -2.99 4.21 2.02
CA THR A 100 -2.32 3.32 1.06
C THR A 100 -2.45 3.94 -0.33
N ARG A 101 -1.48 3.71 -1.23
CA ARG A 101 -1.46 4.34 -2.54
C ARG A 101 -0.65 3.53 -3.55
N LEU A 102 -1.04 3.59 -4.83
CA LEU A 102 -0.37 2.95 -5.95
C LEU A 102 0.32 3.99 -6.84
N PHE A 103 1.50 3.65 -7.34
CA PHE A 103 2.29 4.51 -8.22
C PHE A 103 2.88 3.69 -9.37
N LEU A 104 3.15 4.36 -10.49
CA LEU A 104 4.04 3.88 -11.54
C LEU A 104 5.13 4.92 -11.75
N VAL A 105 6.39 4.50 -11.62
CA VAL A 105 7.58 5.33 -11.84
C VAL A 105 8.22 4.89 -13.15
N GLY A 106 8.47 5.84 -14.05
CA GLY A 106 9.15 5.62 -15.31
C GLY A 106 10.64 5.36 -15.09
N VAL A 107 11.32 4.82 -16.12
CA VAL A 107 12.77 4.56 -16.05
C VAL A 107 13.59 5.84 -16.00
N ASP A 108 12.98 6.98 -16.34
CA ASP A 108 13.53 8.33 -16.20
C ASP A 108 13.30 8.93 -14.80
N GLY A 109 12.75 8.14 -13.86
CA GLY A 109 12.48 8.54 -12.49
C GLY A 109 11.22 9.39 -12.32
N LYS A 110 10.42 9.63 -13.38
CA LYS A 110 9.21 10.45 -13.29
C LYS A 110 7.98 9.62 -12.94
N LEU A 111 7.03 10.23 -12.24
CA LEU A 111 5.74 9.60 -11.98
C LEU A 111 4.91 9.55 -13.27
N VAL A 112 4.64 8.33 -13.74
CA VAL A 112 3.73 8.04 -14.86
C VAL A 112 2.30 7.91 -14.37
N TYR A 113 2.12 7.35 -13.18
CA TYR A 113 0.80 7.21 -12.54
C TYR A 113 0.89 7.43 -11.04
N ARG A 114 -0.13 8.08 -10.50
CA ARG A 114 -0.35 8.29 -9.07
C ARG A 114 -1.82 8.06 -8.75
N GLY A 115 -2.11 6.98 -8.02
CA GLY A 115 -3.45 6.68 -7.54
C GLY A 115 -3.95 7.67 -6.49
N GLY A 116 -5.26 7.69 -6.26
CA GLY A 116 -5.85 8.41 -5.12
C GLY A 116 -5.48 7.75 -3.78
N PRO A 117 -5.76 8.42 -2.64
CA PRO A 117 -5.60 7.80 -1.33
C PRO A 117 -6.61 6.65 -1.16
N GLY A 118 -6.17 5.54 -0.60
CA GLY A 118 -7.04 4.39 -0.31
C GLY A 118 -8.08 4.66 0.79
N PRO A 119 -9.09 3.78 0.93
CA PRO A 119 -9.37 2.65 0.05
C PRO A 119 -9.96 3.10 -1.30
N TYR A 120 -10.63 4.25 -1.38
CA TYR A 120 -11.39 4.68 -2.56
C TYR A 120 -10.52 4.96 -3.79
N GLY A 121 -9.31 5.47 -3.60
CA GLY A 121 -8.36 5.73 -4.68
C GLY A 121 -7.44 4.56 -5.03
N PHE A 122 -7.54 3.43 -4.30
CA PHE A 122 -6.72 2.26 -4.53
C PHE A 122 -7.33 1.40 -5.64
N SER A 123 -6.79 1.51 -6.86
CA SER A 123 -7.31 0.80 -8.03
C SER A 123 -6.19 0.04 -8.77
N PRO A 124 -6.06 -1.28 -8.56
CA PRO A 124 -5.15 -2.11 -9.36
C PRO A 124 -5.52 -2.11 -10.84
N ARG A 125 -6.81 -1.95 -11.17
CA ARG A 125 -7.26 -1.82 -12.57
C ARG A 125 -6.60 -0.61 -13.24
N ALA A 126 -6.72 0.57 -12.63
CA ALA A 126 -6.16 1.81 -13.18
C ALA A 126 -4.62 1.74 -13.27
N LEU A 127 -3.96 1.12 -12.28
CA LEU A 127 -2.52 0.86 -12.34
C LEU A 127 -2.15 -0.04 -13.52
N GLY A 128 -2.91 -1.11 -13.76
CA GLY A 128 -2.68 -2.02 -14.89
C GLY A 128 -2.83 -1.34 -16.24
N GLU A 129 -3.85 -0.49 -16.40
CA GLU A 129 -4.04 0.32 -17.60
C GLU A 129 -2.86 1.28 -17.83
N ALA A 130 -2.37 1.94 -16.78
CA ALA A 130 -1.20 2.80 -16.86
C ALA A 130 0.09 2.03 -17.25
N ILE A 131 0.30 0.83 -16.70
CA ILE A 131 1.42 -0.05 -17.08
C ILE A 131 1.37 -0.38 -18.58
N GLN A 132 0.21 -0.80 -19.08
CA GLN A 132 0.05 -1.16 -20.49
C GLN A 132 0.31 0.02 -21.42
N GLN A 133 -0.23 1.19 -21.10
CA GLN A 133 -0.01 2.42 -21.88
C GLN A 133 1.47 2.82 -21.89
N TYR A 134 2.14 2.74 -20.73
CA TYR A 134 3.56 3.08 -20.61
C TYR A 134 4.46 2.12 -21.36
N LEU A 135 4.19 0.81 -21.33
CA LEU A 135 4.96 -0.16 -22.11
C LEU A 135 4.75 0.02 -23.61
N ALA A 136 3.51 0.27 -24.05
CA ALA A 136 3.19 0.48 -25.45
C ALA A 136 3.84 1.74 -26.05
N SER A 137 4.02 2.81 -25.26
CA SER A 137 4.70 4.03 -25.72
C SER A 137 6.22 3.85 -25.84
N ARG A 138 6.80 2.88 -25.11
CA ARG A 138 8.23 2.59 -25.15
C ARG A 138 8.66 1.67 -26.29
N SER A 139 7.77 0.82 -26.79
CA SER A 139 8.08 -0.07 -27.92
C SER A 139 8.09 0.65 -29.28
N GLN A 140 7.73 1.95 -29.31
CA GLN A 140 7.65 2.76 -30.53
C GLN A 140 8.78 3.79 -30.67
N GLY A 141 9.72 3.85 -29.73
CA GLY A 141 10.88 4.74 -29.75
C GLY A 141 12.17 3.96 -29.65
#